data_AF-A0A3R9NAS8-F1
#
_entry.id   AF-A0A3R9NAS8-F1
#
_cell.length_a   1.000
_cell.length_b   1.000
_cell.length_c   1.000
_cell.angle_alpha   90.00
_cell.angle_beta   90.00
_cell.angle_gamma   90.00
#
_symmetry.space_group_name_H-M   'P 1'
#
loop_
_entity.id
_entity.type
_entity.pdbx_description
1 polymer ?
#
loop_
_entity_poly.entity_id
_entity_poly.type
_entity_poly.pdbx_seq_one_letter_code
_entity_poly.pdbx_strand_id
1 'polypeptide(L)'
;MLVVLLIISVLLLLFVPNLTKQKDSVTDTGNRAVVKVVESQAELYELNHQNEKASLSKLVAEGQITQKQAEAYRAHYVKNAGDHRAVAD
;
A
#
# COMPACT_ATOMS: atom_id res chain seq x y z
N MET A 1 -31.12 -17.54 -29.98
CA MET A 1 -29.88 -17.90 -29.26
C MET A 1 -28.75 -16.89 -29.49
N LEU A 2 -28.49 -16.43 -30.72
CA LEU A 2 -27.42 -15.45 -31.01
C LEU A 2 -27.56 -14.09 -30.31
N VAL A 3 -28.77 -13.52 -30.30
CA VAL A 3 -29.03 -12.22 -29.64
C VAL A 3 -28.75 -12.26 -28.14
N VAL A 4 -28.97 -13.41 -27.50
CA VAL A 4 -28.70 -13.58 -26.07
C VAL A 4 -27.19 -13.55 -25.80
N LEU A 5 -26.40 -14.22 -26.63
CA LEU A 5 -24.93 -14.20 -26.52
C LEU A 5 -24.35 -12.80 -26.77
N LEU A 6 -24.93 -12.05 -27.71
CA LEU A 6 -24.57 -10.65 -27.96
C LEU A 6 -24.79 -9.79 -26.71
N ILE A 7 -25.95 -9.92 -26.07
CA ILE A 7 -26.29 -9.14 -24.87
C ILE A 7 -25.36 -9.48 -23.71
N ILE A 8 -25.09 -10.78 -23.46
CA ILE A 8 -24.18 -11.21 -22.38
C ILE A 8 -22.76 -10.67 -22.62
N SER A 9 -22.29 -10.68 -23.87
CA SER A 9 -20.97 -10.14 -24.23
C SER A 9 -20.85 -8.64 -23.91
N VAL A 10 -21.86 -7.83 -24.28
CA VAL A 10 -21.88 -6.39 -23.97
C VAL A 10 -21.94 -6.14 -22.45
N LEU A 11 -22.73 -6.92 -21.71
CA LEU A 11 -22.80 -6.81 -20.25
C LEU A 11 -21.44 -7.12 -19.59
N LEU A 12 -20.74 -8.18 -20.01
CA LEU A 12 -19.42 -8.49 -19.48
C LEU A 12 -18.40 -7.38 -19.75
N LEU A 13 -18.44 -6.77 -20.95
CA LEU A 13 -17.58 -5.66 -21.31
C LEU A 13 -17.82 -4.40 -20.47
N LEU A 14 -19.03 -4.18 -19.96
CA LEU A 14 -19.34 -3.04 -19.08
C LEU A 14 -18.95 -3.31 -17.61
N PHE A 15 -19.06 -4.56 -17.14
CA PHE A 15 -18.78 -4.91 -15.74
C PHE A 15 -17.28 -5.11 -15.44
N VAL A 16 -16.54 -5.76 -16.35
CA VAL A 16 -15.09 -6.02 -16.19
C VAL A 16 -14.28 -4.74 -15.90
N PRO A 17 -14.38 -3.65 -16.67
CA PRO A 17 -13.60 -2.43 -16.40
C PRO A 17 -13.97 -1.78 -15.07
N ASN A 18 -15.22 -1.90 -14.62
CA ASN A 18 -15.65 -1.37 -13.33
C ASN A 18 -15.06 -2.15 -12.14
N LEU A 19 -14.90 -3.48 -12.28
CA LEU A 19 -14.25 -4.34 -11.28
C LEU A 19 -12.74 -4.10 -11.20
N THR A 20 -12.06 -3.89 -12.33
CA THR A 20 -10.63 -3.58 -12.36
C THR A 20 -10.31 -2.29 -11.59
N LYS A 21 -11.09 -1.23 -11.81
CA LYS A 21 -10.90 0.06 -11.11
C LYS A 21 -11.09 -0.04 -9.59
N GLN A 22 -12.04 -0.85 -9.12
CA GLN A 22 -12.22 -1.07 -7.68
C GLN A 22 -11.03 -1.81 -7.06
N LYS A 23 -10.50 -2.82 -7.75
CA LYS A 23 -9.31 -3.56 -7.28
C LYS A 23 -8.10 -2.64 -7.14
N ASP A 24 -7.89 -1.72 -8.09
CA ASP A 24 -6.79 -0.76 -8.04
C ASP A 24 -6.94 0.22 -6.87
N SER A 25 -8.15 0.76 -6.65
CA SER A 25 -8.45 1.67 -5.53
C SER A 25 -8.32 1.00 -4.15
N VAL A 26 -8.75 -0.26 -4.02
CA VAL A 26 -8.60 -1.04 -2.79
C VAL A 26 -7.12 -1.32 -2.50
N THR A 27 -6.34 -1.66 -3.52
CA THR A 27 -4.90 -1.89 -3.37
C THR A 27 -4.17 -0.61 -2.94
N ASP A 28 -4.53 0.53 -3.53
CA ASP A 28 -3.96 1.83 -3.18
C ASP A 28 -4.30 2.27 -1.75
N THR A 29 -5.56 2.10 -1.35
CA THR A 29 -6.02 2.39 0.03
C THR A 29 -5.35 1.46 1.05
N GLY A 30 -5.16 0.18 0.71
CA GLY A 30 -4.42 -0.77 1.53
C GLY A 30 -2.95 -0.37 1.72
N ASN A 31 -2.27 0.03 0.64
CA ASN A 31 -0.88 0.51 0.73
C ASN A 31 -0.75 1.77 1.59
N ARG A 32 -1.68 2.72 1.46
CA ARG A 32 -1.72 3.90 2.34
C ARG A 32 -1.92 3.56 3.82
N ALA A 33 -2.73 2.54 4.12
CA ALA A 33 -2.90 2.07 5.50
C ALA A 33 -1.60 1.49 6.06
N VAL A 34 -0.85 0.74 5.24
CA VAL A 34 0.48 0.22 5.63
C VAL A 34 1.46 1.37 5.88
N VAL A 35 1.48 2.40 5.03
CA VAL A 35 2.31 3.59 5.23
C VAL A 35 2.04 4.21 6.61
N LYS A 36 0.77 4.45 6.94
CA LYS A 36 0.39 5.02 8.23
C LYS A 36 0.81 4.16 9.43
N VAL A 37 0.72 2.83 9.31
CA VAL A 37 1.16 1.92 10.38
C VAL A 37 2.67 2.01 10.56
N VAL A 38 3.44 1.98 9.48
CA VAL A 38 4.91 2.07 9.53
C VAL A 38 5.36 3.42 10.11
N GLU A 39 4.74 4.52 9.71
CA GLU A 39 5.02 5.85 10.26
C GLU A 39 4.68 5.95 11.75
N SER A 40 3.55 5.37 12.17
CA SER A 40 3.17 5.34 13.59
C SER A 40 4.15 4.51 14.42
N GLN A 41 4.64 3.39 13.90
CA GLN A 41 5.68 2.61 14.58
C GLN A 41 7.01 3.36 14.61
N ALA A 42 7.34 4.09 13.55
CA ALA A 42 8.53 4.92 13.51
C ALA A 42 8.46 6.05 14.56
N GLU A 43 7.33 6.72 14.68
CA GLU A 43 7.11 7.75 15.70
C GLU A 43 7.21 7.19 17.13
N LEU A 44 6.62 6.02 17.37
CA LEU A 44 6.75 5.31 18.64
C LEU A 44 8.20 4.91 18.92
N TYR A 45 8.94 4.47 17.90
CA TYR A 45 10.35 4.13 18.02
C TYR A 45 11.19 5.34 18.43
N GLU A 46 11.02 6.48 17.75
CA GLU A 46 11.72 7.75 18.04
C GLU A 46 11.33 8.31 19.43
N LEU A 47 10.11 8.04 19.90
CA LEU A 47 9.67 8.41 21.24
C LEU A 47 10.35 7.56 22.34
N ASN A 48 10.54 6.27 22.09
CA ASN A 48 11.19 5.35 23.03
C ASN A 48 12.72 5.49 23.01
N HIS A 49 13.30 5.84 21.86
CA HIS A 49 14.74 5.99 21.67
C HIS A 49 15.11 7.47 21.50
N GLN A 50 15.48 8.12 22.59
CA GLN A 50 15.86 9.54 22.57
C GLN A 50 17.02 9.79 21.60
N ASN A 51 16.78 10.66 20.59
CA ASN A 51 17.71 11.06 19.52
C ASN A 51 18.03 9.99 18.45
N GLU A 52 17.28 8.90 18.38
CA GLU A 52 17.48 7.90 17.34
C GLU A 52 16.40 7.98 16.27
N LYS A 53 16.80 8.24 15.02
CA LYS A 53 15.90 8.24 13.87
C LYS A 53 15.42 6.82 13.58
N ALA A 54 14.12 6.68 13.36
CA ALA A 54 13.51 5.45 12.90
C ALA A 54 13.95 5.12 11.46
N SER A 55 14.23 3.85 11.21
CA SER A 55 14.45 3.33 9.86
C SER A 55 13.73 2.00 9.67
N LEU A 56 13.32 1.70 8.44
CA LEU A 56 12.61 0.46 8.10
C LEU A 56 13.41 -0.76 8.58
N SER A 57 14.73 -0.73 8.40
CA SER A 57 15.64 -1.78 8.88
C SER A 57 15.57 -1.98 10.39
N LYS A 58 15.51 -0.90 11.19
CA LYS A 58 15.38 -0.99 12.67
C LYS A 58 14.00 -1.46 13.10
N LEU A 59 12.95 -0.93 12.47
CA LEU A 59 11.57 -1.33 12.76
C LEU A 59 11.33 -2.83 12.45
N VAL A 60 11.99 -3.37 11.42
CA VAL A 60 11.97 -4.81 11.12
C VAL A 60 12.82 -5.60 12.11
N ALA A 61 14.03 -5.11 12.43
CA ALA A 61 14.94 -5.79 13.36
C ALA A 61 14.34 -5.94 14.77
N GLU A 62 13.56 -4.95 15.22
CA GLU A 62 12.86 -4.98 16.51
C GLU A 62 11.48 -5.64 16.44
N GLY A 63 11.06 -6.10 15.25
CA GLY A 63 9.79 -6.77 15.06
C GLY A 63 8.56 -5.86 15.17
N GLN A 64 8.73 -4.54 15.14
CA GLN A 64 7.63 -3.57 15.14
C GLN A 64 6.85 -3.59 13.82
N ILE A 65 7.52 -3.94 12.72
CA ILE A 65 6.88 -4.17 11.41
C ILE A 65 7.42 -5.45 10.77
N THR A 66 6.62 -6.04 9.89
CA THR A 66 7.01 -7.20 9.08
C THR A 66 7.77 -6.77 7.82
N GLN A 67 8.57 -7.69 7.26
CA GLN A 67 9.24 -7.47 5.97
C GLN A 67 8.27 -7.06 4.86
N LYS A 68 7.08 -7.67 4.82
CA LYS A 68 6.03 -7.33 3.85
C LYS A 68 5.54 -5.89 3.98
N GLN A 69 5.48 -5.35 5.20
CA GLN A 69 5.08 -3.95 5.44
C GLN A 69 6.18 -2.98 5.01
N ALA A 70 7.45 -3.32 5.25
CA ALA A 70 8.58 -2.53 4.75
C ALA A 70 8.64 -2.51 3.21
N GLU A 71 8.41 -3.64 2.56
CA GLU A 71 8.33 -3.73 1.10
C GLU A 71 7.15 -2.94 0.52
N ALA A 72 5.98 -3.02 1.14
CA ALA A 72 4.80 -2.24 0.73
C ALA A 72 5.02 -0.73 0.91
N TYR A 73 5.70 -0.31 2.00
CA TYR A 73 6.12 1.08 2.20
C TYR A 73 7.04 1.54 1.07
N ARG A 74 8.10 0.77 0.76
CA ARG A 74 9.02 1.08 -0.36
C ARG A 74 8.28 1.17 -1.69
N ALA A 75 7.41 0.20 -1.99
CA ALA A 75 6.64 0.16 -3.23
C ALA A 75 5.73 1.39 -3.38
N HIS A 76 5.14 1.89 -2.29
CA HIS A 76 4.33 3.11 -2.30
C HIS A 76 5.14 4.33 -2.78
N TYR A 77 6.35 4.55 -2.25
CA TYR A 77 7.17 5.71 -2.63
C TYR A 77 7.97 5.53 -3.92
N VAL A 78 8.10 4.31 -4.43
CA VAL A 78 8.59 4.09 -5.81
C VAL A 78 7.51 4.47 -6.82
N LYS A 79 6.24 4.14 -6.52
CA LYS A 79 5.09 4.52 -7.35
C LYS A 79 4.77 6.02 -7.25
N ASN A 80 4.94 6.61 -6.06
CA ASN A 80 4.67 8.01 -5.75
C ASN A 80 5.97 8.77 -5.45
N ALA A 81 6.86 8.89 -6.44
CA ALA A 81 8.20 9.46 -6.27
C ALA A 81 8.23 10.95 -5.85
N GLY A 82 7.08 11.62 -5.81
CA GLY A 82 6.93 13.01 -5.33
C GLY A 82 6.56 13.14 -3.85
N ASP A 83 6.22 12.04 -3.15
CA ASP A 83 5.79 12.08 -1.76
C ASP A 83 6.99 12.11 -0.80
N HIS A 84 6.84 12.89 0.29
CA HIS A 84 7.86 12.97 1.34
C HIS A 84 7.90 11.66 2.15
N ARG A 85 9.07 11.03 2.19
CA ARG A 85 9.32 9.82 3.01
C ARG A 85 9.61 10.24 4.44
N ALA A 86 8.76 9.82 5.38
CA ALA A 86 8.98 10.06 6.81
C ALA A 86 9.99 9.09 7.43
N VAL A 87 10.07 7.86 6.92
CA VAL A 87 10.93 6.79 7.47
C VAL A 87 12.03 6.44 6.47
N ALA A 88 13.28 6.42 6.94
CA ALA A 88 14.45 6.03 6.14
C ALA A 88 14.52 4.52 5.94
N ASP A 89 15.31 4.05 4.97
CA ASP A 89 15.52 2.61 4.69
C ASP A 89 16.24 1.86 5.82
#